data_AF-A0A3D2IF02-F1
#
_entry.id   AF-A0A3D2IF02-F1
#
_cell.length_a   1.000
_cell.length_b   1.000
_cell.length_c   1.000
_cell.angle_alpha   90.00
_cell.angle_beta   90.00
_cell.angle_gamma   90.00
#
_symmetry.space_group_name_H-M   'P 1'
#
loop_
_entity.id
_entity.type
_entity.pdbx_description
1 polymer ?
#
loop_
_entity_poly.entity_id
_entity_poly.type
_entity_poly.pdbx_seq_one_letter_code
_entity_poly.pdbx_strand_id
1 'polypeptide(L)'
;GGQYIGRFGKKAAAIDLLHQTVGAYNQDMGVTSTFNPIDPHTGLSTDPEVSDQTIRDVVFYLRTLKAPIQRDQNNPEVIRGKEVFMSINCSSCHVPSFTTPQSDIEALSNKNIFPYSDLLLHDMGPGLDDGATEGSAETFEWRTPPLWGLGLAPESQGGEFFLMHDGRAKSIQEAIELHGGEAQQSRDEFVALSDSDKQAVLKFLRSL
;
A
#
# COMPACT_ATOMS: atom_id res chain seq x y z
N GLY A 1 8.27 20.04 18.78
CA GLY A 1 7.84 19.46 17.48
C GLY A 1 6.46 18.90 17.66
N GLY A 2 5.55 19.13 16.69
CA GLY A 2 4.22 18.53 16.74
C GLY A 2 4.29 17.02 16.46
N GLN A 3 3.35 16.26 17.00
CA GLN A 3 3.08 14.90 16.54
C GLN A 3 2.24 14.98 15.27
N TYR A 4 2.66 14.29 14.22
CA TYR A 4 1.96 14.23 12.93
C TYR A 4 1.56 12.78 12.64
N ILE A 5 0.41 12.59 12.00
CA ILE A 5 -0.04 11.28 11.56
C ILE A 5 0.60 10.97 10.20
N GLY A 6 1.38 9.90 10.18
CA GLY A 6 1.98 9.33 9.00
C GLY A 6 0.96 8.68 8.04
N ARG A 7 1.24 8.70 6.73
CA ARG A 7 0.29 8.27 5.67
C ARG A 7 0.91 7.51 4.50
N PHE A 8 2.21 7.61 4.28
CA PHE A 8 2.89 7.07 3.10
C PHE A 8 4.14 6.27 3.51
N GLY A 9 4.55 5.33 2.67
CA GLY A 9 5.56 4.32 3.00
C GLY A 9 4.98 3.06 3.65
N LYS A 10 5.81 2.03 3.81
CA LYS A 10 5.40 0.71 4.32
C LYS A 10 5.02 0.74 5.80
N LYS A 11 5.68 1.61 6.59
CA LYS A 11 5.36 1.88 8.00
C LYS A 11 4.73 3.27 8.21
N ALA A 12 4.13 3.83 7.16
CA ALA A 12 3.46 5.12 7.17
C ALA A 12 4.35 6.33 7.59
N ALA A 13 5.67 6.25 7.53
CA ALA A 13 6.57 7.31 8.05
C ALA A 13 6.37 8.71 7.43
N ALA A 14 5.94 8.81 6.17
CA ALA A 14 5.75 10.10 5.51
C ALA A 14 4.33 10.65 5.70
N ILE A 15 4.22 11.91 6.12
CA ILE A 15 2.95 12.56 6.52
C ILE A 15 2.08 13.00 5.33
N ASP A 16 2.71 13.32 4.20
CA ASP A 16 2.07 13.71 2.96
C ASP A 16 2.93 13.32 1.74
N LEU A 17 2.41 13.57 0.53
CA LEU A 17 3.12 13.26 -0.70
C LEU A 17 4.35 14.15 -0.94
N LEU A 18 4.41 15.36 -0.36
CA LEU A 18 5.60 16.21 -0.48
C LEU A 18 6.75 15.59 0.31
N HIS A 19 6.50 15.18 1.56
CA HIS A 19 7.48 14.47 2.39
C HIS A 19 7.94 13.19 1.70
N GLN A 20 7.01 12.36 1.20
CA GLN A 20 7.37 11.13 0.48
C GLN A 20 8.24 11.42 -0.76
N THR A 21 7.88 12.45 -1.54
CA THR A 21 8.57 12.80 -2.80
C THR A 21 9.98 13.33 -2.53
N VAL A 22 10.12 14.24 -1.57
CA VAL A 22 11.42 14.81 -1.16
C VAL A 22 12.32 13.73 -0.56
N GLY A 23 11.75 12.85 0.26
CA GLY A 23 12.45 11.68 0.80
C GLY A 23 12.98 10.76 -0.29
N ALA A 24 12.15 10.40 -1.28
CA ALA A 24 12.56 9.54 -2.39
C ALA A 24 13.65 10.18 -3.27
N TYR A 25 13.52 11.47 -3.62
CA TYR A 25 14.58 12.18 -4.35
C TYR A 25 15.92 12.09 -3.60
N ASN A 26 15.91 12.33 -2.30
CA ASN A 26 17.14 12.40 -1.52
C ASN A 26 17.70 11.01 -1.16
N GLN A 27 16.90 10.14 -0.55
CA GLN A 27 17.35 8.87 0.02
C GLN A 27 17.48 7.76 -1.03
N ASP A 28 16.63 7.74 -2.06
CA ASP A 28 16.66 6.68 -3.07
C ASP A 28 17.51 7.09 -4.29
N MET A 29 17.42 8.37 -4.70
CA MET A 29 18.09 8.87 -5.90
C MET A 29 19.36 9.69 -5.61
N GLY A 30 19.60 10.10 -4.37
CA GLY A 30 20.75 10.95 -4.00
C GLY A 30 20.64 12.41 -4.42
N VAL A 31 19.44 12.86 -4.83
CA VAL A 31 19.20 14.21 -5.37
C VAL A 31 18.78 15.17 -4.27
N THR A 32 19.51 16.28 -4.14
CA THR A 32 19.21 17.32 -3.15
C THR A 32 18.23 18.38 -3.65
N SER A 33 17.47 18.99 -2.74
CA SER A 33 16.48 20.03 -3.05
C SER A 33 16.42 21.09 -1.95
N THR A 34 15.70 22.19 -2.19
CA THR A 34 15.46 23.21 -1.15
C THR A 34 14.73 22.66 0.08
N PHE A 35 13.90 21.61 -0.09
CA PHE A 35 13.17 20.96 0.99
C PHE A 35 14.03 19.99 1.80
N ASN A 36 15.10 19.46 1.20
CA ASN A 36 16.10 18.62 1.87
C ASN A 36 17.47 18.80 1.19
N PRO A 37 18.31 19.72 1.70
CA PRO A 37 19.56 20.10 1.05
C PRO A 37 20.75 19.23 1.46
N ILE A 38 20.55 18.24 2.33
CA ILE A 38 21.63 17.39 2.84
C ILE A 38 21.87 16.24 1.87
N ASP A 39 23.06 16.17 1.30
CA ASP A 39 23.52 15.04 0.51
C ASP A 39 23.64 13.79 1.43
N PRO A 40 22.96 12.67 1.12
CA PRO A 40 22.94 11.49 1.98
C PRO A 40 24.28 10.75 2.04
N HIS A 41 25.18 10.95 1.06
CA HIS A 41 26.50 10.35 1.01
C HIS A 41 27.52 11.15 1.83
N THR A 42 27.53 12.48 1.68
CA THR A 42 28.53 13.33 2.34
C THR A 42 28.06 13.90 3.68
N GLY A 43 26.76 13.97 3.92
CA GLY A 43 26.15 14.63 5.08
C GLY A 43 26.27 16.15 5.06
N LEU A 44 26.68 16.73 3.92
CA LEU A 44 26.86 18.17 3.76
C LEU A 44 25.65 18.79 3.06
N SER A 45 25.38 20.05 3.38
CA SER A 45 24.41 20.84 2.62
C SER A 45 25.00 21.19 1.25
N THR A 46 24.26 20.92 0.19
CA THR A 46 24.63 21.25 -1.20
C THR A 46 23.57 22.14 -1.86
N ASP A 47 23.95 22.75 -2.98
CA ASP A 47 22.98 23.47 -3.82
C ASP A 47 21.94 22.48 -4.39
N PRO A 48 20.67 22.88 -4.50
CA PRO A 48 19.61 21.99 -4.97
C PRO A 48 19.82 21.59 -6.43
N GLU A 49 19.79 20.28 -6.69
CA GLU A 49 19.93 19.69 -8.03
C GLU A 49 18.61 19.62 -8.78
N VAL A 50 17.49 19.76 -8.06
CA VAL A 50 16.13 19.79 -8.60
C VAL A 50 15.37 21.03 -8.13
N SER A 51 14.59 21.62 -9.03
CA SER A 51 13.79 22.81 -8.72
C SER A 51 12.57 22.49 -7.86
N ASP A 52 12.14 23.45 -7.05
CA ASP A 52 10.88 23.38 -6.29
C ASP A 52 9.68 23.08 -7.20
N GLN A 53 9.67 23.65 -8.41
CA GLN A 53 8.59 23.46 -9.36
C GLN A 53 8.51 22.00 -9.80
N THR A 54 9.65 21.39 -10.14
CA THR A 54 9.71 19.97 -10.51
C THR A 54 9.18 19.07 -9.40
N ILE A 55 9.55 19.32 -8.14
CA ILE A 55 9.02 18.55 -7.00
C ILE A 55 7.50 18.74 -6.88
N ARG A 56 7.00 19.98 -7.00
CA ARG A 56 5.56 20.26 -6.93
C ARG A 56 4.79 19.62 -8.08
N ASP A 57 5.36 19.55 -9.27
CA ASP A 57 4.76 18.88 -10.43
C ASP A 57 4.65 17.37 -10.20
N VAL A 58 5.68 16.74 -9.65
CA VAL A 58 5.64 15.31 -9.25
C VAL A 58 4.58 15.08 -8.18
N VAL A 59 4.53 15.92 -7.14
CA VAL A 59 3.49 15.83 -6.10
C VAL A 59 2.10 15.97 -6.70
N PHE A 60 1.87 16.95 -7.58
CA PHE A 60 0.58 17.15 -8.25
C PHE A 60 0.20 15.95 -9.13
N TYR A 61 1.17 15.41 -9.88
CA TYR A 61 0.98 14.19 -10.66
C TYR A 61 0.55 13.02 -9.78
N LEU A 62 1.28 12.72 -8.70
CA LEU A 62 0.96 11.64 -7.76
C LEU A 62 -0.43 11.81 -7.12
N ARG A 63 -0.83 13.04 -6.80
CA ARG A 63 -2.17 13.34 -6.26
C ARG A 63 -3.30 13.02 -7.24
N THR A 64 -3.03 13.09 -8.53
CA THR A 64 -4.06 13.04 -9.60
C THR A 64 -4.03 11.74 -10.41
N LEU A 65 -3.16 10.80 -10.04
CA LEU A 65 -3.14 9.46 -10.62
C LEU A 65 -4.46 8.74 -10.37
N LYS A 66 -5.04 8.22 -11.45
CA LYS A 66 -6.28 7.45 -11.39
C LYS A 66 -6.00 6.08 -10.77
N ALA A 67 -6.79 5.71 -9.76
CA ALA A 67 -6.76 4.37 -9.21
C ALA A 67 -7.11 3.32 -10.29
N PRO A 68 -6.44 2.14 -10.30
CA PRO A 68 -6.82 1.03 -11.16
C PRO A 68 -8.29 0.63 -10.98
N ILE A 69 -8.95 0.27 -12.08
CA ILE A 69 -10.35 -0.16 -12.07
C ILE A 69 -10.38 -1.68 -11.93
N GLN A 70 -11.23 -2.16 -11.02
CA GLN A 70 -11.49 -3.58 -10.87
C GLN A 70 -12.03 -4.19 -12.18
N ARG A 71 -11.43 -5.30 -12.60
CA ARG A 71 -11.76 -6.08 -13.79
C ARG A 71 -12.81 -7.16 -13.45
N ASP A 72 -13.57 -7.60 -14.45
CA ASP A 72 -14.51 -8.74 -14.36
C ASP A 72 -15.54 -8.69 -13.22
N GLN A 73 -16.03 -7.49 -12.85
CA GLN A 73 -16.89 -7.28 -11.68
C GLN A 73 -18.22 -8.07 -11.71
N ASN A 74 -18.72 -8.41 -12.91
CA ASN A 74 -19.96 -9.18 -13.09
C ASN A 74 -19.72 -10.69 -13.15
N ASN A 75 -18.47 -11.16 -13.04
CA ASN A 75 -18.17 -12.58 -13.05
C ASN A 75 -18.66 -13.22 -11.74
N PRO A 76 -19.50 -14.29 -11.79
CA PRO A 76 -20.04 -14.91 -10.59
C PRO A 76 -18.97 -15.40 -9.60
N GLU A 77 -17.81 -15.85 -10.08
CA GLU A 77 -16.71 -16.28 -9.20
C GLU A 77 -16.00 -15.10 -8.53
N VAL A 78 -15.93 -13.94 -9.19
CA VAL A 78 -15.39 -12.70 -8.58
C VAL A 78 -16.33 -12.20 -7.50
N ILE A 79 -17.65 -12.25 -7.74
CA ILE A 79 -18.67 -11.90 -6.75
C ILE A 79 -18.58 -12.85 -5.55
N ARG A 80 -18.55 -14.18 -5.80
CA ARG A 80 -18.37 -15.19 -4.75
C ARG A 80 -17.07 -14.97 -3.97
N GLY A 81 -15.97 -14.70 -4.65
CA GLY A 81 -14.68 -14.44 -4.03
C GLY A 81 -14.71 -13.24 -3.10
N LYS A 82 -15.38 -12.15 -3.51
CA LYS A 82 -15.60 -10.98 -2.66
C LYS A 82 -16.45 -11.33 -1.43
N GLU A 83 -17.53 -12.08 -1.59
CA GLU A 83 -18.36 -12.52 -0.46
C GLU A 83 -17.58 -13.34 0.55
N VAL A 84 -16.79 -14.30 0.07
CA VAL A 84 -15.93 -15.14 0.93
C VAL A 84 -14.86 -14.29 1.61
N PHE A 85 -14.19 -13.40 0.88
CA PHE A 85 -13.21 -12.46 1.42
C PHE A 85 -13.76 -11.64 2.59
N MET A 86 -15.01 -11.18 2.48
CA MET A 86 -15.70 -10.48 3.57
C MET A 86 -16.05 -11.45 4.72
N SER A 87 -16.49 -12.67 4.43
CA SER A 87 -16.94 -13.62 5.46
C SER A 87 -15.81 -14.17 6.32
N ILE A 88 -14.59 -14.32 5.76
CA ILE A 88 -13.40 -14.74 6.51
C ILE A 88 -12.63 -13.57 7.15
N ASN A 89 -13.31 -12.41 7.25
CA ASN A 89 -12.85 -11.22 7.96
C ASN A 89 -11.57 -10.55 7.40
N CYS A 90 -11.15 -10.84 6.16
CA CYS A 90 -10.04 -10.10 5.52
C CYS A 90 -10.32 -8.60 5.45
N SER A 91 -11.60 -8.22 5.35
CA SER A 91 -12.06 -6.85 5.26
C SER A 91 -12.00 -6.04 6.56
N SER A 92 -11.59 -6.66 7.66
CA SER A 92 -11.30 -5.95 8.92
C SER A 92 -10.18 -4.92 8.75
N CYS A 93 -9.12 -5.29 8.03
CA CYS A 93 -8.00 -4.40 7.67
C CYS A 93 -8.12 -3.95 6.19
N HIS A 94 -8.52 -4.86 5.30
CA HIS A 94 -8.72 -4.54 3.88
C HIS A 94 -10.10 -3.95 3.59
N VAL A 95 -10.41 -2.85 4.25
CA VAL A 95 -11.72 -2.18 4.19
C VAL A 95 -12.09 -1.79 2.76
N PRO A 96 -13.24 -2.24 2.22
CA PRO A 96 -13.52 -2.16 0.79
C PRO A 96 -13.53 -0.77 0.19
N SER A 97 -14.08 0.22 0.90
CA SER A 97 -14.41 1.51 0.29
C SER A 97 -14.42 2.67 1.26
N PHE A 98 -14.11 3.86 0.73
CA PHE A 98 -14.23 5.14 1.42
C PHE A 98 -14.83 6.17 0.48
N THR A 99 -15.38 7.23 1.05
CA THR A 99 -15.64 8.47 0.32
C THR A 99 -14.52 9.45 0.66
N THR A 100 -13.81 9.95 -0.35
CA THR A 100 -12.78 10.98 -0.14
C THR A 100 -13.42 12.25 0.40
N PRO A 101 -12.74 13.01 1.28
CA PRO A 101 -13.24 14.28 1.74
C PRO A 101 -13.26 15.31 0.60
N GLN A 102 -13.78 16.50 0.89
CA GLN A 102 -13.58 17.65 0.02
C GLN A 102 -12.07 17.93 -0.16
N SER A 103 -11.69 18.24 -1.39
CA SER A 103 -10.33 18.51 -1.83
C SER A 103 -10.27 19.86 -2.55
N ASP A 104 -9.09 20.49 -2.54
CA ASP A 104 -8.71 21.61 -3.41
C ASP A 104 -8.66 21.21 -4.89
N ILE A 105 -8.51 19.91 -5.18
CA ILE A 105 -8.62 19.35 -6.52
C ILE A 105 -10.01 18.75 -6.67
N GLU A 106 -10.87 19.42 -7.42
CA GLU A 106 -12.29 19.04 -7.60
C GLU A 106 -12.49 17.59 -8.07
N ALA A 107 -11.59 17.10 -8.94
CA ALA A 107 -11.61 15.72 -9.41
C ALA A 107 -11.43 14.67 -8.28
N LEU A 108 -10.91 15.07 -7.12
CA LEU A 108 -10.69 14.21 -5.96
C LEU A 108 -11.74 14.39 -4.86
N SER A 109 -12.60 15.40 -4.95
CA SER A 109 -13.62 15.71 -3.94
C SER A 109 -14.77 14.70 -3.95
N ASN A 110 -15.15 14.19 -2.77
CA ASN A 110 -16.35 13.38 -2.56
C ASN A 110 -16.46 12.18 -3.51
N LYS A 111 -15.34 11.49 -3.75
CA LYS A 111 -15.26 10.31 -4.63
C LYS A 111 -15.40 9.05 -3.82
N ASN A 112 -16.29 8.17 -4.25
CA ASN A 112 -16.31 6.80 -3.75
C ASN A 112 -15.17 6.03 -4.40
N ILE A 113 -14.29 5.52 -3.54
CA ILE A 113 -13.10 4.75 -3.93
C ILE A 113 -13.16 3.37 -3.30
N PHE A 114 -12.46 2.41 -3.93
CA PHE A 114 -12.45 1.01 -3.48
C PHE A 114 -11.01 0.49 -3.30
N PRO A 115 -10.26 0.97 -2.30
CA PRO A 115 -8.87 0.60 -2.13
C PRO A 115 -8.68 -0.77 -1.47
N TYR A 116 -9.69 -1.30 -0.76
CA TYR A 116 -9.55 -2.51 0.06
C TYR A 116 -8.37 -2.39 1.06
N SER A 117 -8.38 -1.32 1.86
CA SER A 117 -7.37 -1.01 2.88
C SER A 117 -7.89 0.09 3.79
N ASP A 118 -7.72 -0.06 5.10
CA ASP A 118 -7.97 0.98 6.10
C ASP A 118 -6.84 2.01 6.22
N LEU A 119 -5.71 1.78 5.54
CA LEU A 119 -4.52 2.61 5.56
C LEU A 119 -3.84 2.69 6.94
N LEU A 120 -4.15 1.79 7.87
CA LEU A 120 -3.61 1.76 9.23
C LEU A 120 -2.42 0.79 9.34
N LEU A 121 -1.67 0.92 10.44
CA LEU A 121 -0.62 -0.01 10.85
C LEU A 121 -1.26 -1.18 11.61
N HIS A 122 -0.79 -2.38 11.32
CA HIS A 122 -1.21 -3.60 12.00
C HIS A 122 -0.02 -4.46 12.37
N ASP A 123 -0.09 -5.12 13.52
CA ASP A 123 0.82 -6.19 13.89
C ASP A 123 0.62 -7.38 12.93
N MET A 124 1.65 -7.66 12.11
CA MET A 124 1.66 -8.77 11.16
C MET A 124 2.38 -10.02 11.71
N GLY A 125 2.80 -9.98 12.97
CA GLY A 125 3.44 -11.04 13.71
C GLY A 125 4.94 -11.19 13.47
N PRO A 126 5.61 -12.03 14.27
CA PRO A 126 7.07 -12.17 14.26
C PRO A 126 7.65 -12.72 12.94
N GLY A 127 6.83 -13.37 12.10
CA GLY A 127 7.27 -13.85 10.78
C GLY A 127 7.53 -12.71 9.77
N LEU A 128 7.02 -11.51 10.07
CA LEU A 128 7.14 -10.32 9.25
C LEU A 128 7.83 -9.18 10.02
N ASP A 129 8.52 -9.49 11.10
CA ASP A 129 9.38 -8.56 11.82
C ASP A 129 10.71 -8.36 11.04
N ASP A 130 11.04 -7.13 10.69
CA ASP A 130 12.29 -6.77 10.01
C ASP A 130 13.38 -6.25 10.97
N GLY A 131 13.07 -6.14 12.26
CA GLY A 131 13.95 -5.60 13.30
C GLY A 131 14.15 -4.08 13.23
N ALA A 132 13.44 -3.36 12.36
CA ALA A 132 13.60 -1.93 12.14
C ALA A 132 12.34 -1.13 12.49
N THR A 133 12.49 -0.14 13.37
CA THR A 133 11.43 0.82 13.68
C THR A 133 11.48 2.01 12.74
N GLU A 134 10.32 2.50 12.30
CA GLU A 134 10.21 3.77 11.58
C GLU A 134 9.33 4.74 12.40
N GLY A 135 9.95 5.71 13.08
CA GLY A 135 9.25 6.60 13.98
C GLY A 135 8.67 5.84 15.19
N SER A 136 7.34 5.82 15.31
CA SER A 136 6.64 5.07 16.36
C SER A 136 6.10 3.71 15.92
N ALA A 137 6.26 3.34 14.64
CA ALA A 137 5.86 2.04 14.16
C ALA A 137 6.83 0.97 14.68
N GLU A 138 6.28 -0.07 15.29
CA GLU A 138 7.06 -1.21 15.78
C GLU A 138 7.59 -2.05 14.61
N THR A 139 8.55 -2.94 14.89
CA THR A 139 9.31 -3.66 13.86
C THR A 139 8.44 -4.66 13.07
N PHE A 140 7.40 -5.21 13.71
CA PHE A 140 6.42 -6.12 13.10
C PHE A 140 5.15 -5.42 12.59
N GLU A 141 5.03 -4.10 12.77
CA GLU A 141 3.89 -3.33 12.28
C GLU A 141 4.08 -2.93 10.82
N TRP A 142 3.02 -3.13 10.02
CA TRP A 142 2.99 -2.75 8.62
C TRP A 142 1.67 -2.09 8.26
N ARG A 143 1.75 -1.11 7.37
CA ARG A 143 0.56 -0.44 6.85
C ARG A 143 -0.17 -1.37 5.90
N THR A 144 -1.48 -1.52 6.04
CA THR A 144 -2.31 -2.26 5.07
C THR A 144 -2.20 -1.63 3.68
N PRO A 145 -1.54 -2.26 2.69
CA PRO A 145 -1.45 -1.68 1.35
C PRO A 145 -2.82 -1.78 0.65
N PRO A 146 -3.26 -0.74 -0.08
CA PRO A 146 -4.42 -0.85 -0.96
C PRO A 146 -4.28 -2.00 -1.95
N LEU A 147 -5.31 -2.84 -2.08
CA LEU A 147 -5.31 -3.99 -3.00
C LEU A 147 -5.79 -3.64 -4.41
N TRP A 148 -6.25 -2.41 -4.66
CA TRP A 148 -6.58 -1.98 -6.02
C TRP A 148 -5.37 -2.09 -6.96
N GLY A 149 -5.55 -2.68 -8.14
CA GLY A 149 -4.45 -2.97 -9.05
C GLY A 149 -3.52 -4.11 -8.62
N LEU A 150 -3.82 -4.86 -7.55
CA LEU A 150 -3.04 -6.03 -7.13
C LEU A 150 -2.84 -7.00 -8.29
N GLY A 151 -3.89 -7.30 -9.06
CA GLY A 151 -3.81 -8.22 -10.19
C GLY A 151 -2.96 -7.69 -11.37
N LEU A 152 -2.63 -6.40 -11.38
CA LEU A 152 -1.74 -5.78 -12.37
C LEU A 152 -0.28 -5.77 -11.92
N ALA A 153 0.03 -6.15 -10.68
CA ALA A 153 1.39 -6.10 -10.15
C ALA A 153 2.42 -6.82 -11.06
N PRO A 154 2.15 -8.02 -11.62
CA PRO A 154 3.09 -8.69 -12.52
C PRO A 154 3.42 -7.89 -13.78
N GLU A 155 2.45 -7.18 -14.35
CA GLU A 155 2.65 -6.35 -15.55
C GLU A 155 3.61 -5.18 -15.28
N SER A 156 3.67 -4.71 -14.03
CA SER A 156 4.54 -3.62 -13.59
C SER A 156 5.89 -4.09 -12.99
N GLN A 157 6.03 -5.38 -12.66
CA GLN A 157 7.16 -5.92 -11.90
C GLN A 157 7.96 -7.00 -12.65
N GLY A 158 7.95 -6.97 -13.98
CA GLY A 158 8.78 -7.88 -14.78
C GLY A 158 8.18 -9.28 -14.97
N GLY A 159 6.86 -9.43 -14.84
CA GLY A 159 6.11 -10.63 -15.21
C GLY A 159 5.73 -11.56 -14.05
N GLU A 160 6.12 -11.23 -12.82
CA GLU A 160 5.86 -12.06 -11.63
C GLU A 160 5.39 -11.21 -10.44
N PHE A 161 4.85 -11.87 -9.41
CA PHE A 161 4.47 -11.20 -8.16
C PHE A 161 5.66 -11.06 -7.22
N PHE A 162 5.82 -9.87 -6.62
CA PHE A 162 6.69 -9.62 -5.48
C PHE A 162 5.85 -8.95 -4.38
N LEU A 163 5.23 -9.74 -3.52
CA LEU A 163 4.30 -9.30 -2.48
C LEU A 163 4.94 -9.37 -1.08
N MET A 164 4.24 -8.79 -0.10
CA MET A 164 4.74 -8.46 1.24
C MET A 164 5.75 -7.30 1.22
N HIS A 165 6.12 -6.80 2.41
CA HIS A 165 7.00 -5.65 2.54
C HIS A 165 8.39 -5.90 1.95
N ASP A 166 8.83 -7.14 1.79
CA ASP A 166 10.16 -7.50 1.27
C ASP A 166 10.10 -8.26 -0.07
N GLY A 167 8.92 -8.41 -0.67
CA GLY A 167 8.76 -9.06 -1.96
C GLY A 167 8.98 -10.57 -1.94
N ARG A 168 8.99 -11.21 -0.75
CA ARG A 168 9.24 -12.65 -0.62
C ARG A 168 8.17 -13.52 -1.29
N ALA A 169 6.91 -13.09 -1.25
CA ALA A 169 5.80 -13.87 -1.77
C ALA A 169 5.65 -13.73 -3.30
N LYS A 170 5.61 -14.86 -4.00
CA LYS A 170 5.50 -15.00 -5.46
C LYS A 170 4.09 -15.29 -5.95
N SER A 171 3.12 -15.32 -5.03
CA SER A 171 1.71 -15.43 -5.37
C SER A 171 0.84 -14.77 -4.31
N ILE A 172 -0.40 -14.42 -4.69
CA ILE A 172 -1.42 -13.90 -3.76
C ILE A 172 -1.72 -14.94 -2.66
N GLN A 173 -1.74 -16.22 -3.00
CA GLN A 173 -1.98 -17.29 -2.02
C GLN A 173 -0.85 -17.33 -0.97
N GLU A 174 0.40 -17.34 -1.42
CA GLU A 174 1.56 -17.32 -0.51
C GLU A 174 1.55 -16.07 0.38
N ALA A 175 1.20 -14.91 -0.19
CA ALA A 175 1.05 -13.69 0.60
C ALA A 175 -0.01 -13.85 1.69
N ILE A 176 -1.18 -14.41 1.38
CA ILE A 176 -2.24 -14.69 2.38
C ILE A 176 -1.72 -15.64 3.46
N GLU A 177 -1.05 -16.73 3.08
CA GLU A 177 -0.52 -17.74 4.01
C GLU A 177 0.56 -17.19 4.96
N LEU A 178 1.26 -16.13 4.56
CA LEU A 178 2.26 -15.42 5.38
C LEU A 178 1.64 -14.43 6.38
N HIS A 179 0.35 -14.12 6.32
CA HIS A 179 -0.27 -13.22 7.29
C HIS A 179 -0.24 -13.84 8.70
N GLY A 180 0.23 -13.07 9.67
CA GLY A 180 0.26 -13.42 11.09
C GLY A 180 -0.33 -12.29 11.93
N GLY A 181 0.03 -12.25 13.22
CA GLY A 181 -0.40 -11.20 14.14
C GLY A 181 -1.93 -11.05 14.16
N GLU A 182 -2.43 -9.82 13.95
CA GLU A 182 -3.86 -9.51 13.92
C GLU A 182 -4.61 -10.26 12.80
N ALA A 183 -3.94 -10.60 11.70
CA ALA A 183 -4.53 -11.28 10.55
C ALA A 183 -4.48 -12.82 10.62
N GLN A 184 -3.93 -13.39 11.70
CA GLN A 184 -3.73 -14.84 11.86
C GLN A 184 -5.05 -15.62 11.68
N GLN A 185 -6.14 -15.17 12.29
CA GLN A 185 -7.44 -15.85 12.20
C GLN A 185 -7.96 -15.89 10.76
N SER A 186 -7.94 -14.75 10.04
CA SER A 186 -8.38 -14.70 8.64
C SER A 186 -7.54 -15.57 7.72
N ARG A 187 -6.23 -15.66 7.99
CA ARG A 187 -5.34 -16.58 7.27
C ARG A 187 -5.71 -18.04 7.53
N ASP A 188 -5.96 -18.43 8.78
CA ASP A 188 -6.34 -19.80 9.12
C ASP A 188 -7.69 -20.18 8.52
N GLU A 189 -8.65 -19.25 8.52
CA GLU A 189 -9.95 -19.42 7.84
C GLU A 189 -9.79 -19.58 6.33
N PHE A 190 -8.93 -18.79 5.68
CA PHE A 190 -8.59 -18.97 4.27
C PHE A 190 -8.01 -20.36 3.99
N VAL A 191 -7.07 -20.84 4.82
CA VAL A 191 -6.46 -22.17 4.68
C VAL A 191 -7.51 -23.28 4.83
N ALA A 192 -8.53 -23.08 5.67
CA ALA A 192 -9.62 -24.04 5.90
C ALA A 192 -10.71 -24.03 4.82
N LEU A 193 -10.72 -23.04 3.91
CA LEU A 193 -11.70 -22.97 2.82
C LEU A 193 -11.61 -24.18 1.88
N SER A 194 -12.75 -24.48 1.23
CA SER A 194 -12.78 -25.38 0.09
C SER A 194 -11.90 -24.84 -1.05
N ASP A 195 -11.37 -25.73 -1.89
CA ASP A 195 -10.55 -25.32 -3.04
C ASP A 195 -11.31 -24.36 -3.97
N SER A 196 -12.62 -24.58 -4.14
CA SER A 196 -13.48 -23.69 -4.92
C SER A 196 -13.54 -22.28 -4.34
N ASP A 197 -13.71 -22.16 -3.02
CA ASP A 197 -13.78 -20.85 -2.36
C ASP A 197 -12.42 -20.15 -2.35
N LYS A 198 -11.32 -20.90 -2.15
CA LYS A 198 -9.95 -20.35 -2.30
C LYS A 198 -9.74 -19.77 -3.68
N GLN A 199 -10.07 -20.53 -4.74
CA GLN A 199 -9.93 -20.04 -6.11
C GLN A 199 -10.82 -18.82 -6.40
N ALA A 200 -12.03 -18.77 -5.84
CA ALA A 200 -12.90 -17.62 -5.96
C ALA A 200 -12.28 -16.37 -5.31
N VAL A 201 -11.75 -16.46 -4.08
CA VAL A 201 -11.04 -15.36 -3.41
C VAL A 201 -9.83 -14.90 -4.22
N LEU A 202 -9.00 -15.84 -4.69
CA LEU A 202 -7.83 -15.50 -5.52
C LEU A 202 -8.25 -14.84 -6.84
N LYS A 203 -9.36 -15.25 -7.45
CA LYS A 203 -9.88 -14.63 -8.66
C LYS A 203 -10.40 -13.22 -8.41
N PHE A 204 -11.10 -13.00 -7.29
CA PHE A 204 -11.49 -11.67 -6.84
C PHE A 204 -10.28 -10.75 -6.64
N LEU A 205 -9.25 -11.21 -5.93
CA LEU A 205 -8.03 -10.44 -5.68
C LEU A 205 -7.24 -10.14 -6.97
N ARG A 206 -7.18 -11.08 -7.92
CA ARG A 206 -6.61 -10.84 -9.26
C ARG A 206 -7.44 -9.88 -10.12
N SER A 207 -8.71 -9.73 -9.79
CA SER A 207 -9.63 -8.81 -10.46
C SER A 207 -9.40 -7.36 -10.02
N LEU A 208 -8.85 -7.14 -8.82
CA LEU A 208 -8.48 -5.82 -8.30
C LEU A 208 -7.33 -5.20 -9.09
#